data_AF-A0A328SSA0-F1
#
_entry.id   AF-A0A328SSA0-F1
#
_cell.length_a   1.000
_cell.length_b   1.000
_cell.length_c   1.000
_cell.angle_alpha   90.00
_cell.angle_beta   90.00
_cell.angle_gamma   90.00
#
_symmetry.space_group_name_H-M   'P 1'
#
loop_
_entity.id
_entity.type
_entity.pdbx_description
1 polymer ?
#
loop_
_entity_poly.entity_id
_entity_poly.type
_entity_poly.pdbx_seq_one_letter_code
_entity_poly.pdbx_strand_id
1 'polypeptide(L)' 'YDAGNYKWRRRAQMIRYILDEMGIDQRRFKHEWVSASEGSKFQRLMNEFHEELSEIKE' A
#
# COMPACT_ATOMS: atom_id res chain seq x y z
N TYR A 1 -0.38 21.80 1.98
CA TYR A 1 -0.57 20.33 1.97
C TYR A 1 -1.48 19.88 0.83
N ASP A 2 -1.99 20.81 0.03
CA ASP A 2 -3.12 20.66 -0.89
C ASP A 2 -2.92 19.64 -2.03
N ALA A 3 -1.67 19.42 -2.43
CA ALA A 3 -1.33 18.48 -3.51
C ALA A 3 -0.28 17.41 -3.12
N GLY A 4 -0.04 17.23 -1.81
CA GLY A 4 0.99 16.29 -1.33
C GLY A 4 0.69 14.84 -1.74
N ASN A 5 -0.58 14.45 -1.68
CA ASN A 5 -1.09 13.16 -2.14
C ASN A 5 -0.78 12.87 -3.62
N TYR A 6 -0.85 13.86 -4.52
CA TYR A 6 -0.50 13.66 -5.93
C TYR A 6 0.99 13.37 -6.13
N LYS A 7 1.86 14.02 -5.34
CA LYS A 7 3.30 13.72 -5.34
C LYS A 7 3.56 12.31 -4.80
N TRP A 8 2.88 11.92 -3.71
CA TRP A 8 2.93 10.57 -3.16
C TRP A 8 2.48 9.51 -4.17
N ARG A 9 1.34 9.70 -4.85
CA ARG A 9 0.81 8.74 -5.83
C ARG A 9 1.83 8.37 -6.91
N ARG A 10 2.55 9.37 -7.45
CA ARG A 10 3.61 9.13 -8.46
C ARG A 10 4.78 8.33 -7.88
N ARG A 11 5.18 8.60 -6.63
CA ARG A 11 6.23 7.84 -5.94
C ARG A 11 5.79 6.40 -5.63
N ALA A 12 4.56 6.21 -5.16
CA ALA A 12 4.00 4.89 -4.88
C ALA A 12 3.93 3.99 -6.11
N GLN A 13 3.71 4.57 -7.31
CA GLN A 13 3.84 3.83 -8.56
C GLN A 13 5.27 3.37 -8.81
N MET A 14 6.26 4.24 -8.61
CA MET A 14 7.68 3.88 -8.77
C MET A 14 8.16 2.84 -7.76
N ILE A 15 7.68 2.89 -6.52
CA ILE A 15 8.06 1.93 -5.47
C ILE A 15 7.78 0.48 -5.90
N ARG A 16 6.66 0.20 -6.57
CA ARG A 16 6.36 -1.16 -7.04
C ARG A 16 7.41 -1.70 -8.00
N TYR A 17 7.88 -0.88 -8.93
CA TYR A 17 8.97 -1.27 -9.84
C TYR A 17 10.29 -1.46 -9.08
N ILE A 18 10.59 -0.59 -8.11
CA ILE A 18 11.82 -0.74 -7.30
C ILE A 18 11.80 -2.05 -6.50
N LEU A 19 10.65 -2.43 -5.92
CA LEU A 19 10.53 -3.69 -5.19
C LEU A 19 10.78 -4.89 -6.10
N ASP A 20 10.24 -4.86 -7.32
CA ASP A 20 10.47 -5.88 -8.35
C ASP A 20 11.97 -6.07 -8.66
N GLU A 21 12.67 -4.97 -8.92
CA GLU A 21 14.11 -4.95 -9.19
C GLU A 21 14.95 -5.47 -8.00
N MET A 22 14.44 -5.32 -6.78
CA MET A 22 15.08 -5.83 -5.57
C MET A 22 14.73 -7.29 -5.26
N GLY A 23 13.90 -7.94 -6.07
CA GLY A 23 13.40 -9.30 -5.82
C GLY A 23 12.41 -9.38 -4.66
N ILE A 24 11.78 -8.26 -4.29
CA ILE A 24 10.79 -8.17 -3.21
C ILE A 24 9.40 -8.24 -3.83
N ASP A 25 8.56 -9.16 -3.35
CA ASP A 25 7.17 -9.28 -3.80
C ASP A 25 6.44 -7.93 -3.65
N GLN A 26 5.91 -7.40 -4.77
CA GLN A 26 5.26 -6.09 -4.82
C GLN A 26 4.03 -6.01 -3.90
N ARG A 27 3.40 -7.15 -3.58
CA ARG A 27 2.29 -7.25 -2.62
C ARG A 27 2.71 -6.84 -1.21
N ARG A 28 4.01 -6.81 -0.90
CA ARG A 28 4.54 -6.28 0.37
C ARG A 28 4.36 -4.77 0.52
N PHE A 29 3.92 -4.06 -0.52
CA PHE A 29 3.62 -2.64 -0.47
C PHE A 29 2.22 -2.32 -0.99
N LYS A 30 1.38 -1.76 -0.11
CA LYS A 30 0.03 -1.27 -0.44
C LYS A 30 -0.10 0.20 -0.03
N HIS A 31 -0.78 0.98 -0.85
CA HIS A 31 -1.20 2.34 -0.50
C HIS A 31 -2.70 2.49 -0.78
N GLU A 32 -3.40 3.20 0.09
CA GLU A 32 -4.83 3.45 -0.03
C GLU A 32 -5.17 4.83 0.53
N TRP A 33 -6.25 5.45 0.05
CA TRP A 33 -6.73 6.73 0.55
C TRP A 33 -7.82 6.51 1.59
N VAL A 34 -7.56 6.91 2.82
CA VAL A 34 -8.51 6.76 3.93
C VAL A 34 -8.71 8.13 4.58
N SER A 35 -9.95 8.60 4.56
CA SER A 35 -10.38 9.82 5.24
C SER A 35 -10.65 9.56 6.73
N ALA A 36 -10.80 10.64 7.51
CA ALA A 36 -11.04 10.54 8.95
C ALA A 36 -12.35 9.83 9.33
N SER A 37 -13.36 9.82 8.44
CA SER A 37 -14.65 9.17 8.70
C SER A 37 -14.71 7.71 8.23
N GLU A 38 -13.64 7.18 7.64
CA GLU A 38 -13.62 5.86 7.00
C GLU A 38 -13.05 4.76 7.92
N GLY A 39 -13.42 4.76 9.21
CA GLY A 39 -12.91 3.79 10.19
C GLY A 39 -13.14 2.33 9.79
N SER A 40 -14.33 1.99 9.31
CA SER A 40 -14.64 0.61 8.85
C SER A 40 -13.85 0.21 7.60
N LYS A 41 -13.51 1.17 6.72
CA LYS A 41 -12.64 0.91 5.56
C LYS A 41 -11.22 0.61 6.04
N PHE A 42 -10.71 1.42 6.97
CA PHE A 42 -9.38 1.21 7.56
C PHE A 42 -9.26 -0.18 8.20
N GLN A 43 -10.25 -0.57 9.02
CA GLN A 43 -10.26 -1.88 9.67
C GLN A 43 -10.18 -3.03 8.67
N ARG A 44 -11.02 -3.01 7.62
CA ARG A 44 -10.97 -4.04 6.57
C ARG A 44 -9.64 -4.05 5.84
N LEU A 45 -9.14 -2.88 5.44
CA LEU A 45 -7.87 -2.75 4.73
C LEU A 45 -6.71 -3.37 5.52
N MET A 46 -6.66 -3.15 6.84
CA MET A 46 -5.59 -3.72 7.68
C MET A 46 -5.70 -5.24 7.78
N ASN A 47 -6.91 -5.79 7.94
CA ASN A 47 -7.11 -7.23 8.00
C ASN A 47 -6.76 -7.90 6.66
N GLU A 48 -7.28 -7.38 5.55
CA GLU A 48 -7.00 -7.90 4.21
C GLU A 48 -5.51 -7.82 3.87
N PHE A 49 -4.83 -6.74 4.26
CA PHE A 49 -3.39 -6.62 4.03
C PHE A 49 -2.57 -7.57 4.90
N HIS A 50 -2.99 -7.80 6.16
CA HIS A 50 -2.37 -8.80 7.01
C HIS A 50 -2.50 -10.22 6.43
N GLU A 51 -3.69 -10.57 5.97
CA GLU A 51 -3.97 -11.85 5.30
C GLU A 51 -3.09 -12.00 4.05
N GLU A 52 -3.08 -11.00 3.16
CA GLU A 52 -2.24 -11.00 1.96
C GLU A 52 -0.76 -11.21 2.27
N LEU A 53 -0.22 -10.52 3.29
CA LEU A 53 1.17 -10.68 3.71
C LEU A 53 1.46 -12.07 4.28
N SER A 54 0.51 -12.68 4.98
CA SER A 54 0.66 -14.01 5.58
C SER A 54 0.77 -15.13 4.54
N GLU A 55 0.25 -14.90 3.33
CA GLU A 55 0.33 -15.85 2.22
C GLU A 55 1.66 -15.75 1.44
N ILE A 56 2.42 -14.65 1.61
CA ILE A 56 3.71 -14.48 0.96
C ILE A 56 4.75 -15.31 1.72
N LYS A 57 5.13 -16.45 1.15
CA LYS A 57 6.23 -17.29 1.63
C LYS A 57 7.58 -16.56 1.48
N GLU A 58 8.53 -16.88 2.35
CA GLU A 58 9.93 -16.41 2.27
C GLU A 58 10.62 -16.85 0.98
#